data_AF-A0A6J0SN67-F1
#
_entry.id   AF-A0A6J0SN67-F1
#
_cell.length_a   1.000
_cell.length_b   1.000
_cell.length_c   1.000
_cell.angle_alpha   90.00
_cell.angle_beta   90.00
_cell.angle_gamma   90.00
#
_symmetry.space_group_name_H-M   'P 1'
#
loop_
_entity.id
_entity.type
_entity.pdbx_description
1 polymer ?
#
loop_
_entity_poly.entity_id
_entity_poly.type
_entity_poly.pdbx_seq_one_letter_code
_entity_poly.pdbx_strand_id
1 'polypeptide(L)'
;MRYNERELLSLSRQPAEKAAEVLMRAPKKGSVVKKRLVKLVVNFLFYFRTDDAEPIGALLLEHCKISRENGNVFSISFLEEPERKYYFECDTDEQCQEWIEVLRRASYEFMRSSLIFYRNEIQKMTGKDPLEQYGISEEARFQLGARKL
;
A
#
# COMPACT_ATOMS: atom_id res chain seq x y z
N MET A 1 5.25 -13.26 1.09
CA MET A 1 5.00 -13.74 2.48
C MET A 1 3.74 -14.61 2.52
N ARG A 2 3.64 -15.62 3.40
CA ARG A 2 2.39 -16.37 3.64
C ARG A 2 1.71 -15.77 4.87
N TYR A 3 0.59 -15.06 4.69
CA TYR A 3 -0.19 -14.51 5.79
C TYR A 3 -1.26 -15.50 6.25
N ASN A 4 -1.59 -15.46 7.53
CA ASN A 4 -2.73 -16.18 8.08
C ASN A 4 -4.02 -15.45 7.65
N GLU A 5 -4.95 -16.15 7.01
CA GLU A 5 -6.24 -15.59 6.57
C GLU A 5 -6.99 -14.91 7.72
N ARG A 6 -6.89 -15.46 8.95
CA ARG A 6 -7.52 -14.88 10.15
C ARG A 6 -6.91 -13.54 10.54
N GLU A 7 -5.59 -13.40 10.43
CA GLU A 7 -4.90 -12.13 10.73
C GLU A 7 -5.21 -11.08 9.67
N LEU A 8 -5.23 -11.49 8.40
CA LEU A 8 -5.57 -10.60 7.29
C LEU A 8 -7.02 -10.10 7.39
N LEU A 9 -7.95 -10.98 7.78
CA LEU A 9 -9.33 -10.60 8.06
C LEU A 9 -9.41 -9.64 9.25
N SER A 10 -8.69 -9.91 10.33
CA SER A 10 -8.63 -9.01 11.49
C SER A 10 -8.08 -7.63 11.13
N LEU A 11 -7.04 -7.58 10.29
CA LEU A 11 -6.45 -6.35 9.81
C LEU A 11 -7.44 -5.55 8.96
N SER A 12 -8.18 -6.22 8.07
CA SER A 12 -9.18 -5.59 7.20
C SER A 12 -10.29 -4.83 7.96
N ARG A 13 -10.52 -5.20 9.23
CA ARG A 13 -11.53 -4.61 10.13
C ARG A 13 -11.02 -3.41 10.92
N GLN A 14 -9.71 -3.15 10.93
CA GLN A 14 -9.14 -1.98 11.60
C GLN A 14 -9.57 -0.67 10.92
N PRO A 15 -9.42 0.48 11.60
CA PRO A 15 -9.62 1.80 11.00
C PRO A 15 -8.78 1.95 9.73
N ALA A 16 -9.40 2.47 8.67
CA ALA A 16 -8.72 2.72 7.41
C ALA A 16 -8.18 4.15 7.39
N GLU A 17 -6.98 4.33 6.83
CA GLU A 17 -6.43 5.66 6.54
C GLU A 17 -7.28 6.37 5.48
N LYS A 18 -7.75 5.61 4.48
CA LYS A 18 -8.71 6.07 3.48
C LYS A 18 -9.65 4.94 3.09
N ALA A 19 -10.92 5.26 2.91
CA ALA A 19 -11.91 4.33 2.40
C ALA A 19 -12.91 5.05 1.49
N ALA A 20 -13.29 4.42 0.38
CA ALA A 20 -14.30 4.94 -0.54
C ALA A 20 -14.89 3.82 -1.38
N GLU A 21 -16.11 4.01 -1.85
CA GLU A 21 -16.63 3.19 -2.94
C GLU A 21 -16.06 3.68 -4.27
N VAL A 22 -15.53 2.78 -5.08
CA VAL A 22 -14.98 3.07 -6.41
C VAL A 22 -15.39 1.99 -7.40
N LEU A 23 -15.31 2.30 -8.68
CA LEU A 23 -15.45 1.31 -9.75
C LEU A 23 -14.10 0.60 -9.94
N MET A 24 -14.09 -0.73 -9.78
CA MET A 24 -12.87 -1.53 -9.82
C MET A 24 -12.91 -2.56 -10.96
N ARG A 25 -11.78 -2.70 -11.67
CA ARG A 25 -11.54 -3.79 -12.63
C ARG A 25 -10.26 -4.53 -12.27
N ALA A 26 -10.38 -5.82 -11.94
CA ALA A 26 -9.24 -6.71 -11.63
C ALA A 26 -8.52 -7.19 -12.91
N PRO A 27 -7.24 -7.63 -12.85
CA PRO A 27 -6.42 -8.02 -14.00
C PRO A 27 -6.76 -9.38 -14.64
N LYS A 28 -8.01 -9.86 -14.53
CA LYS A 28 -8.46 -11.14 -15.11
C LYS A 28 -8.97 -10.94 -16.53
N LYS A 29 -8.63 -11.82 -17.47
CA LYS A 29 -9.16 -11.79 -18.84
C LYS A 29 -10.70 -11.83 -18.81
N GLY A 30 -11.35 -10.87 -19.46
CA GLY A 30 -12.81 -10.72 -19.43
C GLY A 30 -13.37 -10.16 -18.13
N SER A 31 -12.55 -9.55 -17.27
CA SER A 31 -13.03 -8.88 -16.06
C SER A 31 -13.92 -7.69 -16.41
N VAL A 32 -15.05 -7.62 -15.73
CA VAL A 32 -15.98 -6.48 -15.80
C VAL A 32 -15.68 -5.50 -14.68
N VAL A 33 -16.00 -4.23 -14.92
CA VAL A 33 -15.96 -3.19 -13.88
C VAL A 33 -17.07 -3.47 -12.87
N LYS A 34 -16.75 -3.39 -11.58
CA LYS A 34 -17.73 -3.55 -10.50
C LYS A 34 -17.51 -2.50 -9.42
N LYS A 35 -18.59 -1.99 -8.84
CA LYS A 35 -18.53 -1.12 -7.65
C LYS A 35 -18.00 -1.91 -6.46
N ARG A 36 -17.03 -1.35 -5.74
CA ARG A 36 -16.34 -1.96 -4.59
C ARG A 36 -16.09 -0.92 -3.53
N LEU A 37 -16.28 -1.30 -2.27
CA LEU A 37 -15.69 -0.55 -1.16
C LEU A 37 -14.20 -0.89 -1.13
N VAL A 38 -13.33 0.12 -1.15
CA VAL A 38 -11.88 -0.05 -1.06
C VAL A 38 -11.41 0.63 0.22
N LYS A 39 -10.55 -0.05 0.99
CA LYS A 39 -10.00 0.42 2.26
C LYS A 39 -8.49 0.27 2.29
N LEU A 40 -7.78 1.35 2.55
CA LEU A 40 -6.35 1.31 2.86
C LEU A 40 -6.16 1.17 4.37
N VAL A 41 -5.54 0.08 4.80
CA VAL A 41 -5.18 -0.17 6.19
C VAL A 41 -3.70 -0.55 6.24
N VAL A 42 -2.89 0.28 6.91
CA VAL A 42 -1.42 0.17 6.90
C VAL A 42 -0.92 0.16 5.44
N ASN A 43 -0.33 -0.92 4.96
CA ASN A 43 0.15 -1.08 3.59
C ASN A 43 -0.67 -2.11 2.79
N PHE A 44 -1.90 -2.38 3.21
CA PHE A 44 -2.84 -3.24 2.51
C PHE A 44 -4.01 -2.44 1.96
N LEU A 45 -4.27 -2.60 0.66
CA LEU A 45 -5.47 -2.11 0.01
C LEU A 45 -6.49 -3.25 -0.11
N PHE A 46 -7.44 -3.28 0.81
CA PHE A 46 -8.55 -4.23 0.81
C PHE A 46 -9.66 -3.78 -0.12
N TYR A 47 -10.34 -4.73 -0.77
CA TYR A 47 -11.52 -4.45 -1.56
C TYR A 47 -12.65 -5.45 -1.24
N PHE A 48 -13.84 -4.90 -1.04
CA PHE A 48 -15.03 -5.60 -0.56
C PHE A 48 -16.15 -5.47 -1.58
N ARG A 49 -17.11 -6.39 -1.54
CA ARG A 49 -18.43 -6.06 -2.11
C ARG A 49 -19.05 -4.96 -1.24
N THR A 50 -19.92 -4.13 -1.81
CA THR A 50 -20.55 -3.03 -1.08
C THR A 50 -21.49 -3.51 0.03
N ASP A 51 -21.93 -4.76 -0.05
CA ASP A 51 -22.87 -5.43 0.86
C ASP A 51 -22.22 -6.46 1.78
N ASP A 52 -20.88 -6.55 1.79
CA ASP A 52 -20.15 -7.60 2.49
C ASP A 52 -19.12 -7.03 3.47
N ALA A 53 -19.01 -7.66 4.64
CA ALA A 53 -18.07 -7.28 5.68
C ALA A 53 -16.71 -7.97 5.50
N GLU A 54 -16.63 -9.03 4.70
CA GLU A 54 -15.38 -9.74 4.41
C GLU A 54 -14.75 -9.23 3.10
N PRO A 55 -13.42 -9.03 3.08
CA PRO A 55 -12.75 -8.59 1.86
C PRO A 55 -12.75 -9.70 0.83
N ILE A 56 -12.99 -9.35 -0.43
CA ILE A 56 -12.82 -10.27 -1.57
C ILE A 56 -11.32 -10.54 -1.78
N GLY A 57 -10.49 -9.54 -1.48
CA GLY A 57 -9.04 -9.65 -1.54
C GLY A 57 -8.34 -8.43 -1.00
N ALA A 58 -7.02 -8.52 -0.96
CA ALA A 58 -6.14 -7.45 -0.51
C ALA A 58 -4.95 -7.33 -1.46
N LEU A 59 -4.52 -6.11 -1.71
CA LEU A 59 -3.27 -5.81 -2.41
C LEU A 59 -2.24 -5.34 -1.37
N LEU A 60 -1.14 -6.07 -1.25
CA LEU A 60 0.00 -5.63 -0.45
C LEU A 60 0.79 -4.59 -1.25
N LEU A 61 0.97 -3.39 -0.71
CA LEU A 61 1.67 -2.29 -1.40
C LEU A 61 3.19 -2.43 -1.26
N GLU A 62 3.74 -3.51 -1.81
CA GLU A 62 5.18 -3.71 -2.02
C GLU A 62 5.44 -3.97 -3.49
N HIS A 63 6.56 -3.45 -4.00
CA HIS A 63 7.00 -3.65 -5.39
C HIS A 63 5.90 -3.35 -6.41
N CYS A 64 5.04 -2.38 -6.10
CA CYS A 64 3.92 -1.98 -6.92
C CYS A 64 4.17 -0.62 -7.59
N LYS A 65 3.56 -0.42 -8.75
CA LYS A 65 3.54 0.85 -9.46
C LYS A 65 2.12 1.40 -9.46
N ILE A 66 1.96 2.57 -8.85
CA ILE A 66 0.70 3.33 -8.83
C ILE A 66 0.77 4.42 -9.90
N SER A 67 -0.07 4.30 -10.92
CA SER A 67 -0.07 5.20 -12.08
C SER A 67 -1.41 5.91 -12.22
N ARG A 68 -1.37 7.21 -12.53
CA ARG A 68 -2.53 7.93 -13.05
C ARG A 68 -2.79 7.42 -14.46
N GLU A 69 -4.04 7.09 -14.75
CA GLU A 69 -4.50 6.72 -16.09
C GLU A 69 -5.33 7.90 -16.64
N ASN A 70 -6.37 7.65 -17.44
CA ASN A 70 -7.20 8.71 -18.01
C ASN A 70 -8.26 9.20 -17.03
N GLY A 71 -8.45 10.52 -16.92
CA GLY A 71 -9.47 11.12 -16.05
C GLY A 71 -9.27 10.76 -14.58
N ASN A 72 -10.36 10.51 -13.88
CA ASN A 72 -10.47 10.07 -12.48
C ASN A 72 -10.07 8.60 -12.24
N VAL A 73 -9.23 8.02 -13.10
CA VAL A 73 -8.80 6.61 -13.01
C VAL A 73 -7.33 6.50 -12.61
N PHE A 74 -7.04 5.59 -11.68
CA PHE A 74 -5.68 5.15 -11.39
C PHE A 74 -5.55 3.63 -11.55
N SER A 75 -4.31 3.17 -11.70
CA SER A 75 -4.00 1.74 -11.74
C SER A 75 -2.90 1.36 -10.76
N ILE A 76 -2.94 0.09 -10.34
CA ILE A 76 -1.88 -0.56 -9.58
C ILE A 76 -1.44 -1.80 -10.38
N SER A 77 -0.16 -1.90 -10.68
CA SER A 77 0.49 -3.13 -11.17
C SER A 77 1.67 -3.51 -10.28
N PHE A 78 2.10 -4.76 -10.38
CA PHE A 78 3.23 -5.29 -9.62
C PHE A 78 4.42 -5.50 -10.53
N LEU A 79 5.64 -5.28 -10.02
CA LEU A 79 6.87 -5.34 -10.81
C LEU A 79 7.07 -6.70 -11.51
N GLU A 80 6.63 -7.78 -10.86
CA GLU A 80 6.70 -9.15 -11.38
C GLU A 80 5.73 -9.40 -12.54
N GLU A 81 4.59 -8.69 -12.58
CA GLU A 81 3.55 -8.84 -13.59
C GLU A 81 3.00 -7.46 -14.04
N PRO A 82 3.80 -6.63 -14.72
CA PRO A 82 3.46 -5.23 -14.99
C PRO A 82 2.22 -5.04 -15.89
N GLU A 83 1.91 -6.03 -16.72
CA GLU A 83 0.73 -6.07 -17.57
C GLU A 83 -0.58 -6.36 -16.80
N ARG A 84 -0.47 -6.90 -15.58
CA ARG A 84 -1.63 -7.21 -14.73
C ARG A 84 -1.99 -6.02 -13.86
N LYS A 85 -2.71 -5.07 -14.46
CA LYS A 85 -3.21 -3.86 -13.78
C LYS A 85 -4.57 -4.08 -13.11
N TYR A 86 -4.66 -3.65 -11.86
CA TYR A 86 -5.92 -3.31 -11.20
C TYR A 86 -6.27 -1.87 -11.56
N TYR A 87 -7.48 -1.62 -12.06
CA TYR A 87 -7.96 -0.26 -12.35
C TYR A 87 -9.01 0.16 -11.34
N PHE A 88 -8.95 1.42 -10.95
CA PHE A 88 -9.84 2.05 -9.99
C PHE A 88 -10.29 3.39 -10.55
N GLU A 89 -11.58 3.52 -10.81
CA GLU A 89 -12.25 4.73 -11.27
C GLU A 89 -12.98 5.36 -10.07
N CYS A 90 -12.52 6.56 -9.72
CA CYS A 90 -12.99 7.36 -8.59
C CYS A 90 -14.20 8.22 -8.97
N ASP A 91 -14.86 8.87 -8.03
CA ASP A 91 -15.98 9.78 -8.37
C ASP A 91 -15.48 11.11 -8.96
N THR A 92 -14.31 11.59 -8.53
CA THR A 92 -13.70 12.85 -8.99
C THR A 92 -12.20 12.72 -9.25
N ASP A 93 -11.66 13.72 -9.93
CA ASP A 93 -10.22 13.85 -10.20
C ASP A 93 -9.41 13.98 -8.90
N GLU A 94 -9.93 14.79 -7.97
CA GLU A 94 -9.34 15.05 -6.67
C GLU A 94 -9.30 13.78 -5.83
N GLN A 95 -10.40 13.02 -5.79
CA GLN A 95 -10.43 11.73 -5.09
C GLN A 95 -9.40 10.75 -5.66
N CYS A 96 -9.23 10.72 -6.99
CA CYS A 96 -8.21 9.91 -7.65
C CYS A 96 -6.79 10.33 -7.25
N GLN A 97 -6.51 11.63 -7.23
CA GLN A 97 -5.21 12.16 -6.82
C GLN A 97 -4.91 11.84 -5.35
N GLU A 98 -5.88 12.02 -4.45
CA GLU A 98 -5.74 11.66 -3.03
C GLU A 98 -5.45 10.16 -2.85
N TRP A 99 -6.12 9.29 -3.62
CA TRP A 99 -5.83 7.86 -3.61
C TRP A 99 -4.39 7.56 -4.06
N ILE A 100 -3.94 8.17 -5.15
CA ILE A 100 -2.56 7.97 -5.65
C ILE A 100 -1.54 8.40 -4.58
N GLU A 101 -1.75 9.53 -3.93
CA GLU A 101 -0.84 10.05 -2.91
C GLU A 101 -0.78 9.17 -1.67
N VAL A 102 -1.95 8.77 -1.13
CA VAL A 102 -1.99 7.95 0.08
C VAL A 102 -1.42 6.55 -0.17
N LEU A 103 -1.71 5.95 -1.33
CA LEU A 103 -1.18 4.64 -1.70
C LEU A 103 0.34 4.67 -1.89
N ARG A 104 0.89 5.77 -2.45
CA ARG A 104 2.34 5.94 -2.58
C ARG A 104 3.03 6.11 -1.23
N ARG A 105 2.41 6.80 -0.28
CA ARG A 105 2.95 6.95 1.09
C ARG A 105 2.89 5.64 1.87
N ALA A 106 1.85 4.84 1.65
CA ALA A 106 1.67 3.55 2.28
C ALA A 106 2.52 2.42 1.67
N SER A 107 3.24 2.65 0.56
CA SER A 107 4.08 1.62 -0.03
C SER A 107 5.29 1.32 0.83
N TYR A 108 5.73 0.06 0.83
CA TYR A 108 6.89 -0.38 1.59
C TYR A 108 8.14 0.44 1.23
N GLU A 109 8.37 0.72 -0.05
CA GLU A 109 9.52 1.47 -0.53
C GLU A 109 9.56 2.90 0.03
N PHE A 110 8.40 3.56 0.09
CA PHE A 110 8.29 4.90 0.66
C PHE A 110 8.52 4.85 2.18
N MET A 111 7.79 4.00 2.90
CA MET A 111 7.93 3.86 4.36
C MET A 111 9.37 3.52 4.77
N ARG A 112 10.02 2.62 4.03
CA ARG A 112 11.43 2.27 4.25
C ARG A 112 12.35 3.47 4.04
N SER A 113 12.16 4.22 2.95
CA SER A 113 12.98 5.40 2.65
C SER A 113 12.77 6.50 3.69
N SER A 114 11.54 6.75 4.10
CA SER A 114 11.19 7.67 5.18
C SER A 114 11.81 7.27 6.51
N LEU A 115 11.75 5.98 6.88
CA LEU A 115 12.37 5.48 8.11
C LEU A 115 13.88 5.74 8.13
N ILE A 116 14.58 5.40 7.04
CA ILE A 116 16.02 5.64 6.90
C ILE A 116 16.33 7.13 7.01
N PHE A 117 15.55 7.97 6.31
CA PHE A 117 15.71 9.42 6.36
C PHE A 117 15.55 9.96 7.78
N TYR A 118 14.44 9.68 8.45
CA TYR A 118 14.17 10.20 9.80
C TYR A 118 15.16 9.68 10.84
N ARG A 119 15.59 8.42 10.75
CA ARG A 119 16.65 7.87 11.61
C ARG A 119 17.93 8.70 11.49
N ASN A 120 18.38 8.96 10.26
CA ASN A 120 19.59 9.73 10.01
C ASN A 120 19.47 11.17 10.53
N GLU A 121 18.33 11.82 10.32
CA GLU A 121 18.12 13.21 10.79
C GLU A 121 18.08 13.29 12.33
N ILE A 122 17.40 12.36 13.00
CA ILE A 122 17.37 12.31 14.48
C ILE A 122 18.76 12.02 15.04
N GLN A 123 19.51 11.10 14.44
CA GLN A 123 20.87 10.79 14.88
C GLN A 123 21.81 11.99 14.71
N LYS A 124 21.71 12.75 13.60
CA LYS A 124 22.49 13.99 13.42
C LYS A 124 22.18 15.03 14.48
N MET A 125 20.90 15.18 14.86
CA MET A 125 20.47 16.19 15.85
C MET A 125 20.79 15.79 17.30
N THR A 126 20.68 14.51 17.63
CA THR A 126 20.74 14.03 19.03
C THR A 126 22.02 13.27 19.37
N GLY A 127 22.80 12.87 18.36
CA GLY A 127 23.98 12.00 18.52
C GLY A 127 23.66 10.55 18.88
N LYS A 128 22.37 10.16 18.94
CA LYS A 128 21.91 8.83 19.34
C LYS A 128 20.98 8.25 18.29
N ASP A 129 21.03 6.94 18.10
CA ASP A 129 20.08 6.26 17.23
C ASP A 129 18.70 6.17 17.91
N PRO A 130 17.61 6.68 17.29
CA PRO A 130 16.28 6.62 17.87
C PRO A 130 15.77 5.19 18.10
N LEU A 131 16.34 4.17 17.45
CA LEU A 131 15.93 2.78 17.57
C LEU A 131 16.68 1.98 18.65
N GLU A 132 17.78 2.52 19.21
CA GLU A 132 18.55 1.86 20.28
C GLU A 132 17.69 1.56 21.52
N GLN A 133 16.82 2.51 21.90
CA GLN A 133 15.94 2.38 23.07
C GLN A 133 14.95 1.22 22.98
N TYR A 134 14.65 0.73 21.77
CA TYR A 134 13.75 -0.40 21.54
C TYR A 134 14.48 -1.75 21.49
N GLY A 135 15.79 -1.78 21.77
CA GLY A 135 16.59 -3.01 21.76
C GLY A 135 16.73 -3.64 20.38
N ILE A 136 16.44 -2.90 19.31
CA ILE A 136 16.56 -3.38 17.93
C ILE A 136 18.05 -3.39 17.57
N SER A 137 18.66 -4.59 17.45
CA SER A 137 20.09 -4.74 17.13
C SER A 137 20.39 -4.25 15.71
N GLU A 138 21.64 -3.84 15.46
CA GLU A 138 22.11 -3.43 14.12
C GLU A 138 21.80 -4.49 13.05
N GLU A 139 21.90 -5.78 13.37
CA GLU A 139 21.59 -6.88 12.46
C GLU A 139 20.08 -7.01 12.16
N ALA A 140 19.23 -6.64 13.12
CA ALA A 140 17.78 -6.64 12.97
C ALA A 140 17.24 -5.37 12.26
N ARG A 141 18.06 -4.33 12.08
CA ARG A 141 17.69 -3.00 11.54
C ARG A 141 17.40 -2.94 10.03
N PHE A 142 16.97 -4.04 9.43
CA PHE A 142 16.84 -4.24 7.98
C PHE A 142 18.20 -4.11 7.28
N GLN A 143 18.55 -5.09 6.44
CA GLN A 143 19.85 -5.16 5.79
C GLN A 143 20.23 -3.83 5.11
N LEU A 144 21.10 -3.05 5.76
CA LEU A 144 21.82 -1.90 5.22
C LEU A 144 22.94 -2.35 4.27
N GLY A 145 22.81 -3.54 3.68
CA GLY A 145 23.59 -3.93 2.54
C GLY A 145 23.16 -3.05 1.38
N ALA A 146 23.87 -1.94 1.17
CA ALA A 146 23.99 -1.37 -0.15
C ALA A 146 24.28 -2.52 -1.11
N ARG A 147 23.29 -2.93 -1.91
CA ARG A 147 23.60 -3.60 -3.16
C ARG A 147 24.39 -2.57 -3.95
N LYS A 148 25.71 -2.61 -3.81
CA LYS A 148 26.62 -2.04 -4.80
C LYS A 148 26.20 -2.70 -6.12
N LEU A 149 25.66 -1.89 -7.02
CA LEU A 149 25.68 -2.20 -8.44
C LEU A 149 27.14 -2.21 -8.91
#